data_AF-A0AAF0WXZ8-F1
#
_entry.id   AF-A0AAF0WXZ8-F1
#
_cell.length_a   1.000
_cell.length_b   1.000
_cell.length_c   1.000
_cell.angle_alpha   90.00
_cell.angle_beta   90.00
_cell.angle_gamma   90.00
#
_symmetry.space_group_name_H-M   'P 1'
#
loop_
_entity.id
_entity.type
_entity.pdbx_description
1 polymer ?
#
loop_
_entity_poly.entity_id
_entity_poly.type
_entity_poly.pdbx_seq_one_letter_code
_entity_poly.pdbx_strand_id
1 'polypeptide(L)'
;MSILNPFRVKPDLHEDSDLSGPFLFLMAFGLFQLLAGKLHFGIILGWVTVSALFLYVVFNMLAGRNGNLDLYRCLSLIGYCMLPIVILSALSLFVPQGGGVILGVTGVFVIWSTRVCTRLLVELASCGDEHRGLIAYACFLIYVLFSLLVVF
;
A
#
# COMPACT_ATOMS: atom_id res chain seq x y z
N MET A 1 -11.02 -7.60 -11.09
CA MET A 1 -10.83 -8.52 -9.93
C MET A 1 -9.52 -9.33 -10.06
N SER A 2 -8.36 -8.67 -10.17
CA SER A 2 -7.05 -9.35 -10.24
C SER A 2 -6.20 -9.18 -8.96
N ILE A 3 -6.70 -8.41 -7.98
CA ILE A 3 -5.98 -8.09 -6.73
C ILE A 3 -6.18 -9.18 -5.65
N LEU A 4 -7.21 -10.03 -5.78
CA LEU A 4 -7.47 -11.12 -4.83
C LEU A 4 -6.76 -12.44 -5.15
N ASN A 5 -6.10 -12.57 -6.31
CA ASN A 5 -5.46 -13.82 -6.70
C ASN A 5 -3.93 -13.74 -6.56
N PRO A 6 -3.32 -14.35 -5.52
CA PRO A 6 -1.86 -14.34 -5.32
C PRO A 6 -1.07 -15.15 -6.36
N PHE A 7 -1.74 -15.80 -7.32
CA PHE A 7 -1.13 -16.73 -8.28
C PHE A 7 -1.24 -16.36 -9.76
N ARG A 8 -1.95 -15.28 -10.12
CA ARG A 8 -2.06 -14.89 -11.53
C ARG A 8 -2.17 -13.38 -11.70
N VAL A 9 -1.01 -12.73 -11.78
CA VAL A 9 -0.89 -11.35 -12.27
C VAL A 9 -0.95 -11.43 -13.80
N LYS A 10 -2.00 -10.88 -14.40
CA LYS A 10 -2.06 -10.69 -15.85
C LYS A 10 -1.35 -9.36 -16.18
N PRO A 11 -0.33 -9.38 -17.07
CA PRO A 11 0.43 -8.18 -17.42
C PRO A 11 -0.34 -7.19 -18.32
N ASP A 12 -1.43 -7.61 -18.97
CA ASP A 12 -2.22 -6.79 -19.92
C ASP A 12 -3.22 -5.79 -19.28
N LEU A 13 -2.97 -5.34 -18.04
CA LEU A 13 -3.79 -4.30 -17.41
C LEU A 13 -2.93 -3.24 -16.71
N HIS A 14 -1.71 -3.02 -17.23
CA HIS A 14 -0.73 -2.07 -16.70
C HIS A 14 -0.32 -0.99 -17.73
N GLU A 15 -1.04 -0.90 -18.85
CA GLU A 15 -0.79 0.14 -19.86
C GLU A 15 -1.41 1.50 -19.48
N ASP A 16 -2.49 1.50 -18.69
CA ASP A 16 -3.12 2.73 -18.21
C ASP A 16 -2.83 2.91 -16.71
N SER A 17 -1.88 3.79 -16.38
CA SER A 17 -1.64 4.25 -15.00
C SER A 17 -2.83 5.08 -14.50
N ASP A 18 -3.96 4.44 -14.26
CA ASP A 18 -5.16 5.09 -13.78
C ASP A 18 -5.04 5.44 -12.29
N LEU A 19 -4.89 6.74 -12.00
CA LEU A 19 -4.93 7.28 -10.64
C LEU A 19 -6.31 7.20 -9.99
N SER A 20 -7.36 6.96 -10.79
CA SER A 20 -8.74 6.92 -10.31
C SER A 20 -8.97 5.84 -9.24
N GLY A 21 -8.47 4.62 -9.45
CA GLY A 21 -8.58 3.52 -8.48
C GLY A 21 -7.92 3.81 -7.13
N PRO A 22 -6.62 4.13 -7.10
CA PRO A 22 -5.88 4.55 -5.91
C PRO A 22 -6.55 5.70 -5.16
N PHE A 23 -7.05 6.70 -5.90
CA PHE A 23 -7.74 7.84 -5.33
C PHE A 23 -9.07 7.46 -4.67
N LEU A 24 -9.85 6.57 -5.28
CA LEU A 24 -11.08 6.04 -4.69
C LEU A 24 -10.80 5.25 -3.40
N PHE A 25 -9.76 4.42 -3.38
CA PHE A 25 -9.38 3.71 -2.15
C PHE A 25 -8.93 4.64 -1.04
N LEU A 26 -8.22 5.73 -1.38
CA LEU A 26 -7.84 6.76 -0.43
C LEU A 26 -9.04 7.53 0.12
N MET A 27 -10.00 7.87 -0.73
CA MET A 27 -11.24 8.50 -0.30
C MET A 27 -12.03 7.56 0.63
N ALA A 28 -12.15 6.28 0.27
CA ALA A 28 -12.84 5.28 1.10
C ALA A 28 -12.14 5.08 2.45
N PHE A 29 -10.80 4.99 2.46
CA PHE A 29 -10.02 4.92 3.68
C PHE A 29 -10.24 6.14 4.58
N GLY A 30 -10.16 7.34 3.99
CA GLY A 30 -10.46 8.59 4.69
C GLY A 30 -11.88 8.63 5.24
N LEU A 31 -12.88 8.17 4.47
CA LEU A 31 -14.27 8.10 4.92
C LEU A 31 -14.43 7.15 6.11
N PHE A 32 -13.85 5.95 6.10
CA PHE A 32 -13.91 5.04 7.24
C PHE A 32 -13.21 5.63 8.48
N GLN A 33 -12.11 6.34 8.28
CA GLN A 33 -11.42 7.04 9.36
C GLN A 33 -12.25 8.19 9.94
N LEU A 34 -13.00 8.91 9.10
CA LEU A 34 -13.98 9.92 9.52
C LEU A 34 -15.13 9.30 10.32
N LEU A 35 -15.67 8.16 9.88
CA LEU A 35 -16.70 7.42 10.63
C LEU A 35 -16.18 6.90 11.98
N ALA A 36 -14.89 6.57 12.07
CA ALA A 36 -14.23 6.23 13.32
C ALA A 36 -13.99 7.46 14.24
N GLY A 37 -14.39 8.66 13.82
CA GLY A 37 -14.20 9.91 14.58
C GLY A 37 -12.80 10.50 14.48
N LYS A 38 -11.92 9.96 13.61
CA LYS A 38 -10.52 10.37 13.48
C LYS A 38 -10.33 11.24 12.24
N LEU A 39 -10.37 12.56 12.42
CA LEU A 39 -10.29 13.56 11.34
C LEU A 39 -8.84 13.87 10.94
N HIS A 40 -8.22 12.96 10.18
CA HIS A 40 -6.81 13.06 9.77
C HIS A 40 -6.59 13.08 8.25
N PHE A 41 -7.53 13.66 7.48
CA PHE A 41 -7.47 13.63 6.01
C PHE A 41 -6.17 14.22 5.44
N GLY A 42 -5.69 15.35 5.99
CA GLY A 42 -4.42 15.96 5.60
C GLY A 42 -3.20 15.09 5.94
N ILE A 43 -3.22 14.39 7.07
CA ILE A 43 -2.14 13.48 7.46
C ILE A 43 -2.10 12.27 6.53
N ILE A 44 -3.26 11.70 6.19
CA ILE A 44 -3.36 10.57 5.26
C ILE A 44 -2.78 10.96 3.90
N LEU A 45 -3.18 12.10 3.34
CA LEU A 45 -2.65 12.58 2.06
C LEU A 45 -1.14 12.85 2.11
N GLY A 46 -0.64 13.48 3.18
CA GLY A 46 0.80 13.70 3.36
C GLY A 46 1.58 12.40 3.50
N TRP A 47 1.04 11.42 4.21
CA TRP A 47 1.66 10.10 4.36
C TRP A 47 1.78 9.36 3.03
N VAL A 48 0.75 9.46 2.19
CA VAL A 48 0.73 8.83 0.86
C VAL A 48 1.77 9.44 -0.06
N THR A 49 1.86 10.77 -0.10
CA THR A 49 2.85 11.46 -0.95
C THR A 49 4.28 11.17 -0.48
N VAL A 50 4.52 11.18 0.84
CA VAL A 50 5.83 10.82 1.42
C VAL A 50 6.16 9.35 1.15
N SER A 51 5.20 8.43 1.27
CA SER A 51 5.41 7.00 0.99
C SER A 51 5.72 6.75 -0.49
N ALA A 52 5.02 7.44 -1.41
CA ALA A 52 5.29 7.36 -2.84
C ALA A 52 6.67 7.93 -3.20
N LEU A 53 7.05 9.06 -2.59
CA LEU A 53 8.38 9.64 -2.76
C LEU A 53 9.48 8.72 -2.22
N PHE A 54 9.28 8.14 -1.04
CA PHE A 54 10.23 7.19 -0.45
C PHE A 54 10.42 5.97 -1.34
N LEU A 55 9.32 5.38 -1.83
CA LEU A 55 9.39 4.25 -2.76
C LEU A 55 10.10 4.62 -4.05
N TYR A 56 9.79 5.79 -4.64
CA TYR A 56 10.45 6.31 -5.82
C TYR A 56 11.97 6.44 -5.61
N VAL A 57 12.41 7.01 -4.48
CA VAL A 57 13.85 7.16 -4.17
C VAL A 57 14.53 5.79 -4.00
N VAL A 58 13.94 4.89 -3.21
CA VAL A 58 14.47 3.52 -3.01
C VAL A 58 14.61 2.79 -4.35
N PHE A 59 13.60 2.91 -5.20
CA PHE A 59 13.63 2.34 -6.54
C PHE A 59 14.66 2.95 -7.46
N ASN A 60 14.75 4.28 -7.49
CA ASN A 60 15.71 4.97 -8.35
C ASN A 60 17.15 4.61 -7.97
N MET A 61 17.40 4.36 -6.67
CA MET A 61 18.68 3.84 -6.18
C MET A 61 18.94 2.38 -6.61
N LEU A 62 17.89 1.54 -6.64
CA LEU A 62 17.98 0.14 -7.04
C LEU A 62 18.09 -0.07 -8.57
N ALA A 63 17.34 0.70 -9.35
CA ALA A 63 17.26 0.56 -10.81
C ALA A 63 18.43 1.23 -11.55
N GLY A 64 19.23 2.05 -10.86
CA GLY A 64 20.36 2.77 -11.45
C GLY A 64 19.95 3.62 -12.67
N ARG A 65 20.62 3.42 -13.81
CA ARG A 65 20.47 4.26 -15.03
C ARG A 65 19.33 3.83 -15.97
N ASN A 66 18.62 2.74 -15.66
CA ASN A 66 17.52 2.18 -16.46
C ASN A 66 16.12 2.34 -15.80
N GLY A 67 15.97 3.26 -14.85
CA GLY A 67 14.70 3.49 -14.17
C GLY A 67 13.66 4.20 -15.06
N ASN A 68 12.73 3.45 -15.65
CA ASN A 68 11.53 3.96 -16.32
C ASN A 68 10.30 3.88 -15.39
N LEU A 69 10.46 4.22 -14.10
CA LEU A 69 9.35 4.19 -13.15
C LEU A 69 9.05 5.61 -12.66
N ASP A 70 7.98 6.18 -13.19
CA ASP A 70 7.49 7.47 -12.74
C ASP A 70 6.90 7.38 -11.33
N LEU A 71 6.99 8.49 -10.59
CA LEU A 71 6.36 8.64 -9.27
C LEU A 71 4.86 8.29 -9.31
N TYR A 72 4.21 8.53 -10.45
CA TYR A 72 2.83 8.15 -10.73
C TYR A 72 2.56 6.65 -10.62
N ARG A 73 3.47 5.80 -11.13
CA ARG A 73 3.36 4.34 -11.01
C ARG A 73 3.55 3.89 -9.56
N CYS A 74 4.50 4.49 -8.84
CA CYS A 74 4.70 4.20 -7.42
C CYS A 74 3.47 4.56 -6.58
N LEU A 75 2.89 5.75 -6.83
CA LEU A 75 1.68 6.21 -6.16
C LEU A 75 0.49 5.29 -6.43
N SER A 76 0.32 4.89 -7.68
CA SER A 76 -0.76 3.97 -8.09
C SER A 76 -0.61 2.60 -7.43
N LEU A 77 0.61 2.04 -7.45
CA LEU A 77 0.93 0.74 -6.85
C LEU A 77 0.62 0.71 -5.34
N ILE A 78 1.04 1.74 -4.60
CA ILE A 78 0.79 1.86 -3.17
C ILE A 78 -0.72 1.88 -2.90
N GLY A 79 -1.47 2.68 -3.66
CA GLY A 79 -2.92 2.82 -3.49
C GLY A 79 -3.70 1.56 -3.83
N TYR A 80 -3.34 0.83 -4.90
CA TYR A 80 -3.98 -0.45 -5.22
C TYR A 80 -3.72 -1.51 -4.14
N CYS A 81 -2.49 -1.56 -3.64
CA CYS A 81 -2.10 -2.50 -2.58
C CYS A 81 -2.62 -2.09 -1.20
N MET A 82 -3.22 -0.90 -1.07
CA MET A 82 -3.85 -0.41 0.15
C MET A 82 -5.24 -1.02 0.41
N LEU A 83 -5.84 -1.70 -0.57
CA LEU A 83 -7.16 -2.33 -0.46
C LEU A 83 -7.34 -3.20 0.80
N PRO A 84 -6.38 -4.07 1.19
CA PRO A 84 -6.48 -4.83 2.43
C PRO A 84 -6.55 -3.95 3.68
N ILE A 85 -5.84 -2.81 3.70
CA ILE A 85 -5.88 -1.86 4.82
C ILE A 85 -7.20 -1.08 4.85
N VAL A 86 -7.80 -0.79 3.69
CA VAL A 86 -9.14 -0.19 3.61
C VAL A 86 -10.20 -1.14 4.17
N ILE A 87 -10.08 -2.45 3.90
CA ILE A 87 -10.94 -3.46 4.53
C ILE A 87 -10.71 -3.50 6.04
N LEU A 88 -9.45 -3.46 6.49
CA LEU A 88 -9.10 -3.42 7.90
C LEU A 88 -9.73 -2.20 8.60
N SER A 89 -9.70 -1.01 7.98
CA SER A 89 -10.31 0.19 8.57
C SER A 89 -11.84 0.10 8.64
N ALA A 90 -12.50 -0.48 7.64
CA ALA A 90 -13.92 -0.79 7.73
C ALA A 90 -14.25 -1.78 8.86
N LEU A 91 -13.44 -2.85 9.03
CA LEU A 91 -13.61 -3.82 10.11
C LEU A 91 -13.37 -3.19 11.49
N SER A 92 -12.45 -2.23 11.59
CA SER A 92 -12.14 -1.54 12.84
C SER A 92 -13.32 -0.74 13.40
N LEU A 93 -14.33 -0.40 12.58
CA LEU A 93 -15.56 0.25 13.02
C LEU A 93 -16.46 -0.69 13.84
N PHE A 94 -16.36 -2.00 13.61
CA PHE A 94 -17.19 -3.01 14.28
C PHE A 94 -16.47 -3.68 15.46
N VAL A 95 -15.14 -3.54 15.53
CA VAL A 95 -14.31 -4.18 16.55
C VAL A 95 -13.94 -3.15 17.64
N PRO A 96 -14.11 -3.47 18.94
CA PRO A 96 -13.71 -2.57 20.01
C PRO A 96 -12.20 -2.29 19.96
N GLN A 97 -11.84 -1.00 19.94
CA GLN A 97 -10.49 -0.47 19.74
C GLN A 97 -9.49 -0.77 20.89
N GLY A 98 -9.90 -1.51 21.92
CA GLY A 98 -9.11 -1.75 23.15
C GLY A 98 -8.49 -3.14 23.29
N GLY A 99 -8.63 -4.04 22.30
CA GLY A 99 -8.18 -5.43 22.43
C GLY A 99 -6.94 -5.75 21.59
N GLY A 100 -6.01 -6.56 22.11
CA GLY A 100 -4.87 -7.10 21.34
C GLY A 100 -5.26 -7.88 20.07
N VAL A 101 -6.54 -8.25 19.96
CA VAL A 101 -7.14 -8.83 18.75
C VAL A 101 -7.02 -7.88 17.54
N ILE A 102 -7.26 -6.58 17.71
CA ILE A 102 -7.18 -5.63 16.59
C ILE A 102 -5.74 -5.50 16.09
N LEU A 103 -4.75 -5.54 16.99
CA LEU A 103 -3.33 -5.55 16.64
C LEU A 103 -2.93 -6.83 15.90
N GLY A 104 -3.41 -7.99 16.35
CA GLY A 104 -3.17 -9.27 15.68
C GLY A 104 -3.75 -9.29 14.26
N VAL A 105 -5.01 -8.89 14.09
CA VAL A 105 -5.67 -8.80 12.78
C VAL A 105 -4.93 -7.79 11.90
N THR A 106 -4.57 -6.63 12.44
CA THR A 106 -3.81 -5.60 11.72
C THR A 106 -2.49 -6.14 11.18
N GLY A 107 -1.72 -6.87 12.00
CA GLY A 107 -0.46 -7.49 11.57
C GLY A 107 -0.64 -8.44 10.39
N VAL A 108 -1.69 -9.26 10.37
CA VAL A 108 -1.98 -10.17 9.26
C VAL A 108 -2.28 -9.40 7.97
N PHE A 109 -3.12 -8.36 8.05
CA PHE A 109 -3.46 -7.53 6.89
C PHE A 109 -2.26 -6.72 6.36
N VAL A 110 -1.39 -6.23 7.24
CA VAL A 110 -0.14 -5.55 6.85
C VAL A 110 0.81 -6.50 6.13
N ILE A 111 1.02 -7.70 6.67
CA ILE A 111 1.86 -8.71 6.02
C ILE A 111 1.28 -9.09 4.66
N TRP A 112 -0.05 -9.25 4.57
CA TRP A 112 -0.73 -9.53 3.31
C TRP A 112 -0.49 -8.42 2.27
N SER A 113 -0.78 -7.18 2.63
CA SER A 113 -0.60 -6.01 1.75
C SER A 113 0.86 -5.84 1.31
N THR A 114 1.80 -6.02 2.26
CA THR A 114 3.24 -6.01 1.99
C THR A 114 3.62 -7.08 0.96
N ARG A 115 3.18 -8.33 1.15
CA ARG A 115 3.48 -9.44 0.24
C ARG A 115 2.97 -9.17 -1.17
N VAL A 116 1.76 -8.63 -1.30
CA VAL A 116 1.17 -8.27 -2.62
C VAL A 116 1.95 -7.14 -3.28
N CYS A 117 2.23 -6.07 -2.53
CA CYS A 117 2.96 -4.91 -3.05
C CYS A 117 4.37 -5.29 -3.50
N THR A 118 5.13 -6.00 -2.66
CA THR A 118 6.48 -6.47 -3.01
C THR A 118 6.49 -7.35 -4.26
N ARG A 119 5.50 -8.23 -4.45
CA ARG A 119 5.44 -9.09 -5.64
C ARG A 119 5.26 -8.27 -6.91
N LEU A 120 4.25 -7.39 -6.95
CA LEU A 120 3.98 -6.53 -8.10
C LEU A 120 5.16 -5.61 -8.40
N LEU A 121 5.79 -5.11 -7.34
CA LEU A 121 6.92 -4.22 -7.43
C LEU A 121 8.16 -4.93 -8.00
N VAL A 122 8.46 -6.14 -7.55
CA VAL A 122 9.57 -6.96 -8.09
C VAL A 122 9.32 -7.33 -9.56
N GLU A 123 8.08 -7.65 -9.93
CA GLU A 123 7.71 -7.91 -11.33
C GLU A 123 7.93 -6.67 -12.21
N LEU A 124 7.58 -5.47 -11.72
CA LEU A 124 7.80 -4.20 -12.43
C LEU A 124 9.27 -3.79 -12.49
N ALA A 125 10.03 -4.09 -11.44
CA ALA A 125 11.42 -3.69 -11.34
C ALA A 125 12.31 -4.45 -12.33
N SER A 126 11.95 -5.69 -12.72
CA SER A 126 12.81 -6.65 -13.44
C SER A 126 14.22 -6.81 -12.84
N CYS A 127 14.42 -6.29 -11.63
CA CYS A 127 15.69 -6.23 -10.93
C CYS A 127 15.78 -7.54 -10.15
N GLY A 128 16.89 -8.27 -10.31
CA GLY A 128 17.04 -9.65 -9.86
C GLY A 128 16.64 -9.92 -8.40
N ASP A 129 16.39 -11.20 -8.09
CA ASP A 129 15.93 -11.70 -6.78
C ASP A 129 16.77 -11.19 -5.57
N GLU A 130 18.00 -10.73 -5.78
CA GLU A 130 18.91 -10.23 -4.75
C GLU A 130 18.38 -9.00 -3.98
N HIS A 131 17.56 -8.15 -4.60
CA HIS A 131 17.07 -6.90 -3.97
C HIS A 131 15.65 -6.99 -3.38
N ARG A 132 15.02 -8.16 -3.49
CA ARG A 132 13.64 -8.39 -3.03
C ARG A 132 13.45 -8.12 -1.54
N GLY A 133 14.48 -8.38 -0.72
CA GLY A 133 14.44 -8.12 0.72
C GLY A 133 14.29 -6.64 1.06
N LEU A 134 15.00 -5.76 0.35
CA LEU A 134 14.98 -4.31 0.62
C LEU A 134 13.64 -3.69 0.20
N ILE A 135 13.11 -4.13 -0.94
CA ILE A 135 11.78 -3.75 -1.41
C ILE A 135 10.72 -4.19 -0.38
N ALA A 136 10.79 -5.44 0.08
CA ALA A 136 9.85 -5.97 1.06
C ALA A 136 9.86 -5.14 2.35
N TYR A 137 11.05 -4.75 2.79
CA TYR A 137 11.22 -3.88 3.95
C TYR A 137 10.59 -2.49 3.73
N ALA A 138 10.84 -1.85 2.59
CA ALA A 138 10.25 -0.55 2.27
C ALA A 138 8.71 -0.60 2.23
N CYS A 139 8.14 -1.60 1.57
CA CYS A 139 6.69 -1.82 1.54
C CYS A 139 6.12 -2.08 2.95
N PHE A 140 6.79 -2.93 3.73
CA PHE A 140 6.37 -3.26 5.09
C PHE A 140 6.28 -2.00 5.96
N LEU A 141 7.33 -1.18 5.91
CA LEU A 141 7.43 0.06 6.66
C LEU A 141 6.25 1.00 6.34
N ILE A 142 5.95 1.19 5.06
CA ILE A 142 4.82 2.00 4.60
C ILE A 142 3.48 1.48 5.15
N TYR A 143 3.20 0.18 5.00
CA TYR A 143 1.91 -0.38 5.41
C TYR A 143 1.74 -0.47 6.92
N VAL A 144 2.83 -0.68 7.68
CA VAL A 144 2.81 -0.57 9.14
C VAL A 144 2.39 0.84 9.54
N LEU A 145 2.96 1.88 8.94
CA LEU A 145 2.65 3.26 9.31
C LEU A 145 1.19 3.65 9.00
N PHE A 146 0.67 3.23 7.86
CA PHE A 146 -0.76 3.39 7.56
C PHE A 146 -1.66 2.62 8.52
N SER A 147 -1.25 1.42 8.94
CA SER A 147 -2.03 0.63 9.89
C SER A 147 -2.04 1.25 11.30
N LEU A 148 -0.95 1.91 11.71
CA LEU A 148 -0.89 2.63 12.97
C LEU A 148 -1.90 3.79 12.99
N LEU A 149 -2.11 4.48 11.86
CA LEU A 149 -3.16 5.49 11.74
C LEU A 149 -4.57 4.92 11.91
N VAL A 150 -4.81 3.65 11.57
CA VAL A 150 -6.12 3.00 11.79
C VAL A 150 -6.35 2.72 13.27
N VAL A 151 -5.31 2.17 13.92
CA VAL A 151 -5.39 1.72 15.32
C VAL A 151 -5.41 2.91 16.30
N PHE A 152 -4.50 3.88 16.14
CA PHE A 152 -4.35 5.06 17.00
C PHE A 152 -5.11 6.26 16.47
#